data_AF-A0A7J6IEU6-F1
#
_entry.id   AF-A0A7J6IEU6-F1
#
_cell.length_a   1.000
_cell.length_b   1.000
_cell.length_c   1.000
_cell.angle_alpha   90.00
_cell.angle_beta   90.00
_cell.angle_gamma   90.00
#
_symmetry.space_group_name_H-M   'P 1'
#
loop_
_entity.id
_entity.type
_entity.pdbx_description
1 polymer ?
#
loop_
_entity_poly.entity_id
_entity_poly.type
_entity_poly.pdbx_seq_one_letter_code
_entity_poly.pdbx_strand_id
1 'polypeptide(L)' 'MMWRCEQIRRRYVADVYIQVRYNNRYYEYTSSNQHSFPRSRAELEATYPIPVIRSPLDFEGRRSRSEIKRST' A
#
# COMPACT_ATOMS: atom_id res chain seq x y z
N MET A 1 4.17 5.99 -11.22
CA MET A 1 3.54 5.47 -9.98
C MET A 1 2.79 4.17 -10.23
N MET A 2 1.88 4.12 -11.21
CA MET A 2 1.06 2.93 -11.51
C MET A 2 1.86 1.68 -11.89
N TRP A 3 2.99 1.80 -12.61
CA TRP A 3 3.82 0.64 -12.97
C TRP A 3 4.32 -0.18 -11.76
N ARG A 4 4.69 0.49 -10.64
CA ARG A 4 5.11 -0.22 -9.42
C ARG A 4 3.97 -1.03 -8.80
N CYS A 5 2.74 -0.56 -8.95
CA CYS A 5 1.53 -1.22 -8.43
C CYS A 5 1.28 -2.53 -9.19
N GLU A 6 1.46 -2.48 -10.52
CA GLU A 6 1.39 -3.67 -11.37
C GLU A 6 2.49 -4.69 -11.06
N GLN A 7 3.71 -4.23 -10.73
CA GLN A 7 4.78 -5.12 -10.27
C GLN A 7 4.43 -5.82 -8.94
N ILE A 8 3.86 -5.10 -7.99
CA ILE A 8 3.40 -5.68 -6.70
C ILE A 8 2.31 -6.71 -6.96
N ARG A 9 1.30 -6.36 -7.75
CA ARG A 9 0.20 -7.25 -8.15
C ARG A 9 0.72 -8.55 -8.74
N ARG A 10 1.61 -8.47 -9.73
CA ARG A 10 2.18 -9.66 -10.39
C ARG A 10 3.08 -10.48 -9.47
N ARG A 11 3.91 -9.84 -8.65
CA ARG A 11 4.89 -10.52 -7.80
C ARG A 11 4.24 -11.28 -6.65
N TYR A 12 3.20 -10.72 -6.06
CA TYR A 12 2.54 -11.27 -4.87
C TYR A 12 1.16 -11.86 -5.14
N VAL A 13 0.70 -11.82 -6.40
CA VAL A 13 -0.66 -12.24 -6.80
C VAL A 13 -1.71 -11.57 -5.91
N ALA A 14 -1.55 -10.26 -5.72
CA ALA A 14 -2.33 -9.46 -4.77
C ALA A 14 -3.25 -8.47 -5.50
N ASP A 15 -4.44 -8.24 -4.97
CA ASP A 15 -5.27 -7.11 -5.38
C ASP A 15 -4.76 -5.81 -4.74
N VAL A 16 -4.56 -4.78 -5.56
CA VAL A 16 -3.97 -3.50 -5.17
C VAL A 16 -4.98 -2.39 -5.46
N TYR A 17 -5.35 -1.66 -4.41
CA TYR A 17 -6.06 -0.39 -4.52
C TYR A 17 -5.18 0.72 -3.94
N ILE A 18 -5.07 1.82 -4.68
CA ILE A 18 -4.33 3.01 -4.25
C ILE A 18 -5.17 4.24 -4.55
N GLN A 19 -5.36 5.06 -3.53
CA GLN A 19 -5.88 6.40 -3.65
C GLN A 19 -4.78 7.39 -3.29
N VAL A 20 -4.51 8.36 -4.17
CA VAL A 20 -3.54 9.43 -3.95
C VAL A 20 -4.21 10.78 -4.08
N ARG A 21 -4.06 11.62 -3.07
CA ARG A 21 -4.43 13.03 -3.13
C ARG A 21 -3.18 13.87 -3.45
N TYR A 22 -3.19 14.57 -4.57
CA TYR A 22 -2.11 15.47 -4.98
C TYR A 22 -2.70 16.74 -5.62
N ASN A 23 -2.20 17.92 -5.21
CA ASN A 23 -2.71 19.22 -5.67
C ASN A 23 -4.24 19.33 -5.67
N ASN A 24 -4.86 18.91 -4.56
CA ASN A 24 -6.31 18.89 -4.36
C ASN A 24 -7.11 18.04 -5.39
N ARG A 25 -6.44 17.11 -6.09
CA ARG A 25 -7.07 16.12 -6.96
C ARG A 25 -6.85 14.73 -6.41
N TYR A 26 -7.84 13.87 -6.60
CA TYR A 26 -7.78 12.46 -6.25
C TYR A 26 -7.46 11.64 -7.49
N TYR A 27 -6.53 10.71 -7.33
CA TYR A 27 -6.13 9.75 -8.33
C TYR A 27 -6.32 8.37 -7.75
N GLU A 28 -6.96 7.49 -8.51
CA GLU A 28 -7.25 6.13 -8.09
C GLU A 28 -6.67 5.15 -9.08
N TYR A 29 -6.19 4.04 -8.54
CA TYR A 29 -5.81 2.86 -9.28
C TYR A 29 -6.37 1.64 -8.56
N THR A 30 -7.08 0.80 -9.30
CA THR A 30 -7.47 -0.53 -8.86
C THR A 30 -6.92 -1.55 -9.84
N SER A 31 -6.36 -2.64 -9.31
CA SER A 31 -5.95 -3.77 -10.12
C SER A 31 -7.03 -4.84 -10.25
N SER A 32 -8.13 -4.71 -9.51
CA SER A 32 -9.21 -5.67 -9.48
C SER A 32 -10.36 -5.20 -10.37
N ASN A 33 -10.99 -6.16 -11.06
CA ASN A 33 -12.23 -5.92 -11.80
C ASN A 33 -13.47 -6.13 -10.91
N GLN A 34 -13.30 -6.45 -9.63
CA GLN A 34 -14.41 -6.62 -8.70
C GLN A 34 -14.96 -5.26 -8.27
N HIS A 35 -16.27 -5.06 -8.47
CA HIS A 35 -16.94 -3.82 -8.08
C HIS A 35 -16.96 -3.57 -6.56
N SER A 36 -16.79 -4.62 -5.75
CA SER A 36 -16.74 -4.54 -4.29
C SER A 36 -15.33 -4.28 -3.73
N PHE A 37 -14.32 -4.11 -4.58
CA PHE A 37 -12.95 -3.85 -4.17
C PHE A 37 -12.56 -2.39 -4.47
N PRO A 38 -11.99 -1.66 -3.49
CA PRO A 38 -11.70 -2.08 -2.11
C PRO A 38 -12.99 -2.16 -1.28
N ARG A 39 -13.02 -3.10 -0.32
CA ARG A 39 -14.10 -3.16 0.67
C ARG A 39 -14.02 -1.97 1.61
N SER A 40 -15.16 -1.58 2.17
CA SER A 40 -15.21 -0.56 3.20
C SER A 40 -14.47 -1.00 4.46
N ARG A 41 -14.03 -0.03 5.27
CA ARG A 41 -13.35 -0.31 6.55
C ARG A 41 -14.20 -1.17 7.49
N ALA A 42 -15.50 -0.87 7.58
CA ALA A 42 -16.44 -1.63 8.41
C ALA A 42 -16.53 -3.10 7.98
N GLU A 43 -16.57 -3.37 6.66
CA GLU A 43 -16.57 -4.74 6.14
C GLU A 43 -15.25 -5.47 6.41
N LEU A 44 -14.13 -4.76 6.32
CA LEU A 44 -12.81 -5.32 6.63
C LEU A 44 -12.70 -5.73 8.10
N GLU A 45 -13.14 -4.86 9.02
CA GLU A 45 -13.14 -5.12 10.46
C GLU A 45 -14.08 -6.27 10.87
N ALA A 46 -15.17 -6.49 10.12
CA ALA A 46 -16.13 -7.56 10.40
C ALA A 46 -15.72 -8.94 9.86
N THR A 47 -14.97 -8.99 8.75
CA THR A 47 -14.75 -10.24 7.98
C THR A 47 -13.32 -10.75 8.07
N TYR A 48 -12.34 -9.86 8.26
CA TYR A 48 -10.92 -10.18 8.14
C TYR A 48 -10.19 -9.89 9.46
N PRO A 49 -9.05 -10.54 9.72
CA PRO A 49 -8.16 -10.13 10.80
C PRO A 49 -7.81 -8.64 10.69
N ILE A 50 -7.59 -7.99 11.84
CA ILE A 50 -7.39 -6.54 11.97
C ILE A 50 -6.42 -6.03 10.88
N PRO A 51 -6.85 -5.12 10.00
CA PRO A 51 -6.00 -4.59 8.94
C PRO A 51 -4.71 -3.98 9.51
N VAL A 52 -3.56 -4.36 8.93
CA VAL A 52 -2.27 -3.75 9.28
C VAL A 52 -2.17 -2.39 8.59
N ILE A 53 -2.36 -1.31 9.36
CA ILE A 53 -2.24 0.06 8.89
C ILE A 53 -0.82 0.55 9.15
N ARG A 54 -0.18 1.14 8.13
CA ARG A 54 1.13 1.76 8.23
C ARG A 54 1.06 3.22 7.81
N SER A 55 1.72 4.08 8.57
CA SER A 55 1.89 5.51 8.32
C SER A 55 3.35 5.79 7.91
N PRO A 56 3.69 6.98 7.38
CA PRO A 56 5.07 7.32 7.07
C PRO A 56 6.04 7.09 8.25
N LEU A 57 5.61 7.36 9.48
CA LEU A 57 6.39 7.16 10.71
C LEU A 57 6.86 5.71 10.90
N ASP A 58 6.07 4.73 10.48
CA ASP A 58 6.43 3.31 10.56
C ASP A 58 7.67 2.94 9.71
N PHE A 59 8.05 3.80 8.76
CA PHE A 59 9.15 3.55 7.83
C PHE A 59 10.41 4.37 8.12
N GLU A 60 10.31 5.43 8.93
CA GLU A 60 11.44 6.32 9.23
C GLU A 60 12.56 5.62 10.02
N GLY A 61 12.21 4.72 10.95
CA GLY A 61 13.17 3.95 11.76
C GLY A 61 14.03 2.95 10.99
N ARG A 62 13.74 2.67 9.70
CA ARG A 62 14.50 1.70 8.89
C ARG A 62 15.69 2.30 8.13
N ARG A 63 15.81 3.63 8.05
CA ARG A 63 16.93 4.28 7.33
C ARG A 63 18.25 4.21 8.10
N SER A 64 18.23 4.12 9.43
CA SER A 64 19.45 4.18 10.25
C SER A 64 20.33 2.91 10.22
N ARG A 65 19.77 1.71 9.97
CA ARG A 65 20.55 0.46 10.07
C ARG A 65 21.33 0.07 8.80
N SER A 66 21.01 0.67 7.66
CA SER A 66 21.59 0.27 6.37
C SER A 66 22.83 1.08 5.97
N GLU A 67 23.12 2.18 6.67
CA GLU A 67 24.27 3.06 6.38
C GLU A 67 25.52 2.70 7.20
N ILE A 68 25.38 1.91 8.28
CA ILE A 68 26.50 1.61 9.20
C ILE A 68 27.45 0.52 8.65
N LYS A 69 27.12 -0.17 7.55
CA LYS A 69 27.94 -1.28 7.01
C LYS A 69 28.78 -0.94 5.76
N ARG A 70 28.93 0.33 5.39
CA ARG A 70 29.78 0.74 4.24
C ARG A 70 30.88 1.74 4.61
N SER A 71 31.47 1.58 5.80
CA SER A 71 32.64 2.34 6.21
C SER A 71 33.56 1.45 7.05
N THR A 72 34.18 0.44 6.42
CA THR A 72 35.43 -0.17 6.88
C THR A 72 36.15 -0.71 5.65
#